data_AF-A0A6G3RCG8-F1
#
_entry.id   AF-A0A6G3RCG8-F1
#
_cell.length_a   1.000
_cell.length_b   1.000
_cell.length_c   1.000
_cell.angle_alpha   90.00
_cell.angle_beta   90.00
_cell.angle_gamma   90.00
#
_symmetry.space_group_name_H-M   'P 1'
#
loop_
_entity.id
_entity.type
_entity.pdbx_description
1 polymer ?
#
loop_
_entity_poly.entity_id
_entity_poly.type
_entity_poly.pdbx_seq_one_letter_code
_entity_poly.pdbx_strand_id
1 'polypeptide(L)'
;MRVSEEIGRLILVDLAQHGHRDSPVIMDPWSPDPRMYFLLPAGSVTGPTFGPGTIALGRGSHVVVPPFHSTEGPGLHWHRPPTGAHLFIDAVRFREALERVTGVGSEGE
;
A
#
# COMPACT_ATOMS: atom_id res chain seq x y z
N MET A 1 -3.36 4.17 -2.65
CA MET A 1 -3.03 4.57 -1.27
C MET A 1 -1.53 4.73 -1.14
N ARG A 2 -1.06 5.83 -0.55
CA ARG A 2 0.38 6.11 -0.33
C ARG A 2 0.72 6.00 1.15
N VAL A 3 1.82 5.31 1.48
CA VAL A 3 2.38 5.19 2.83
C VAL A 3 3.91 5.31 2.78
N SER A 4 4.56 5.53 3.93
CA SER A 4 6.02 5.42 4.03
C SER A 4 6.47 3.98 3.79
N GLU A 5 7.72 3.78 3.36
CA GLU A 5 8.30 2.45 3.22
C GLU A 5 8.22 1.62 4.52
N GLU A 6 8.53 2.23 5.65
CA GLU A 6 8.50 1.57 6.97
C GLU A 6 7.11 0.97 7.26
N ILE A 7 6.07 1.81 7.21
CA ILE A 7 4.69 1.37 7.46
C ILE A 7 4.25 0.37 6.39
N GLY A 8 4.59 0.62 5.12
CA GLY A 8 4.23 -0.26 4.00
C GLY A 8 4.80 -1.67 4.15
N ARG A 9 6.06 -1.81 4.60
CA ARG A 9 6.68 -3.11 4.87
C ARG A 9 5.98 -3.85 6.01
N LEU A 10 5.60 -3.15 7.07
CA LEU A 10 4.86 -3.74 8.18
C LEU A 10 3.47 -4.23 7.73
N ILE A 11 2.73 -3.43 6.95
CA ILE A 11 1.44 -3.84 6.36
C ILE A 11 1.62 -5.11 5.53
N LEU A 12 2.67 -5.19 4.71
CA LEU A 12 2.94 -6.35 3.86
C LEU A 12 3.29 -7.62 4.64
N VAL A 13 3.91 -7.48 5.81
CA VAL A 13 4.17 -8.60 6.74
C VAL A 13 2.86 -9.06 7.37
N ASP A 14 2.04 -8.14 7.88
CA ASP A 14 0.73 -8.47 8.48
C ASP A 14 -0.21 -9.15 7.46
N LEU A 15 -0.33 -8.58 6.26
CA LEU A 15 -1.12 -9.17 5.17
C LEU A 15 -0.64 -10.59 4.85
N ALA A 16 0.67 -10.83 4.81
CA ALA A 16 1.23 -12.16 4.54
C ALA A 16 0.95 -13.17 5.65
N GLN A 17 0.93 -12.74 6.92
CA GLN A 17 0.55 -13.57 8.07
C GLN A 17 -0.93 -13.97 8.01
N HIS A 18 -1.79 -13.12 7.44
CA HIS A 18 -3.22 -13.37 7.26
C HIS A 18 -3.58 -13.97 5.88
N GLY A 19 -2.59 -14.48 5.13
CA GLY A 19 -2.83 -15.22 3.87
C GLY A 19 -2.90 -14.37 2.60
N HIS A 20 -2.56 -13.08 2.66
CA HIS A 20 -2.57 -12.14 1.52
C HIS A 20 -1.16 -11.83 1.00
N ARG A 21 -0.42 -12.90 0.67
CA ARG A 21 1.00 -12.84 0.27
C ARG A 21 1.22 -12.15 -1.09
N ASP A 22 0.23 -12.23 -1.97
CA ASP A 22 0.31 -11.78 -3.36
C ASP A 22 -0.13 -10.33 -3.58
N SER A 23 -0.20 -9.53 -2.51
CA SER A 23 -0.63 -8.13 -2.57
C SER A 23 0.37 -7.29 -3.39
N PRO A 24 -0.01 -6.76 -4.57
CA PRO A 24 0.90 -6.00 -5.42
C PRO A 24 1.18 -4.62 -4.83
N VAL A 25 2.45 -4.22 -4.83
CA VAL A 25 2.90 -2.95 -4.25
C VAL A 25 3.97 -2.33 -5.12
N ILE A 26 3.80 -1.03 -5.39
CA ILE A 26 4.78 -0.23 -6.11
C ILE A 26 5.66 0.50 -5.09
N MET A 27 6.97 0.46 -5.28
CA MET A 27 7.95 1.25 -4.55
C MET A 27 8.31 2.50 -5.35
N ASP A 28 8.45 3.62 -4.65
CA ASP A 28 9.03 4.87 -5.13
C ASP A 28 10.21 5.25 -4.24
N PRO A 29 11.45 4.93 -4.69
CA PRO A 29 12.65 5.10 -3.89
C PRO A 29 13.23 6.52 -3.94
N TRP A 30 12.70 7.43 -4.79
CA TRP A 30 13.39 8.68 -5.14
C TRP A 30 13.05 9.88 -4.23
N SER A 31 12.14 9.71 -3.27
CA SER A 31 11.82 10.74 -2.28
C SER A 31 12.80 10.65 -1.10
N PRO A 32 13.18 11.78 -0.44
CA PRO A 32 13.95 11.75 0.83
C PRO A 32 13.35 10.78 1.85
N ASP A 33 12.02 10.64 1.79
CA ASP A 33 11.26 9.56 2.42
C ASP A 33 10.74 8.60 1.33
N PRO A 34 11.31 7.40 1.17
CA PRO A 34 10.79 6.38 0.27
C PRO A 34 9.33 6.01 0.58
N ARG A 35 8.55 5.75 -0.47
CA ARG A 35 7.10 5.56 -0.35
C ARG A 35 6.66 4.29 -1.05
N MET A 36 5.64 3.67 -0.50
CA MET A 36 4.95 2.55 -1.11
C MET A 36 3.54 2.95 -1.54
N TYR A 37 3.14 2.47 -2.71
CA TYR A 37 1.78 2.63 -3.23
C TYR A 37 1.05 1.29 -3.25
N PHE A 38 -0.06 1.25 -2.52
CA PHE A 38 -1.01 0.15 -2.48
C PHE A 38 -2.21 0.51 -3.36
N LEU A 39 -2.54 -0.33 -4.32
CA LEU A 39 -3.67 -0.11 -5.22
C LEU A 39 -4.93 -0.68 -4.56
N LEU A 40 -5.87 0.18 -4.22
CA LEU A 40 -7.20 -0.20 -3.70
C LEU A 40 -8.24 0.03 -4.81
N PRO A 41 -9.37 -0.70 -4.81
CA PRO A 41 -10.48 -0.41 -5.72
C PRO A 41 -10.91 1.06 -5.63
N ALA A 42 -11.33 1.61 -6.77
CA ALA A 42 -11.85 2.97 -6.80
C ALA A 42 -13.08 3.09 -5.89
N GLY A 43 -13.17 4.19 -5.13
CA GLY A 43 -14.27 4.42 -4.18
C GLY A 43 -14.11 3.73 -2.82
N SER A 44 -13.06 2.93 -2.61
CA SER A 44 -12.78 2.34 -1.30
C SER A 44 -12.43 3.35 -0.20
N VAL A 45 -12.06 4.58 -0.58
CA VAL A 45 -11.68 5.64 0.35
C VAL A 45 -12.43 6.92 0.01
N THR A 46 -13.16 7.48 0.97
CA THR A 46 -14.00 8.67 0.79
C THR A 46 -13.35 9.96 1.31
N GLY A 47 -12.23 9.86 2.03
CA GLY A 47 -11.51 10.99 2.63
C GLY A 47 -10.08 11.16 2.08
N PRO A 48 -9.35 12.19 2.56
CA PRO A 48 -7.96 12.44 2.16
C PRO A 48 -6.98 11.40 2.74
N THR A 49 -7.40 10.66 3.77
CA THR A 49 -6.62 9.60 4.41
C THR A 49 -7.52 8.40 4.68
N PHE A 50 -6.91 7.23 4.85
CA PHE A 50 -7.59 5.97 5.21
C PHE A 50 -7.29 5.53 6.66
N GLY A 51 -6.42 6.28 7.34
CA GLY A 51 -5.89 6.04 8.67
C GLY A 51 -4.54 6.74 8.85
N PRO A 52 -3.92 6.70 10.04
CA PRO A 52 -2.64 7.36 10.30
C PRO A 52 -1.54 6.92 9.34
N GLY A 53 -0.69 7.87 8.90
CA GLY A 53 0.41 7.59 7.98
C GLY A 53 0.00 7.25 6.54
N THR A 54 -1.30 7.35 6.20
CA THR A 54 -1.81 7.07 4.85
C THR A 54 -2.26 8.33 4.13
N ILE A 55 -2.06 8.36 2.82
CA ILE A 55 -2.55 9.44 1.95
C ILE A 55 -3.31 8.82 0.78
N ALA A 56 -4.60 9.13 0.71
CA ALA A 56 -5.45 8.71 -0.38
C ALA A 56 -5.12 9.55 -1.62
N LEU A 57 -4.77 8.86 -2.72
CA LEU A 57 -4.57 9.51 -4.00
C LEU A 57 -5.92 9.60 -4.68
N GLY A 58 -6.53 10.79 -4.57
CA GLY A 58 -7.84 11.08 -5.12
C GLY A 58 -7.78 11.64 -6.54
N ARG A 59 -8.88 12.27 -6.95
CA ARG A 59 -9.03 12.88 -8.28
C ARG A 59 -7.90 13.89 -8.54
N GLY A 60 -7.22 13.77 -9.68
CA GLY A 60 -6.08 14.62 -10.06
C GLY A 60 -4.71 14.13 -9.57
N SER A 61 -4.66 13.06 -8.79
CA SER A 61 -3.41 12.34 -8.47
C SER A 61 -3.18 11.21 -9.46
N HIS A 62 -1.94 11.03 -9.91
CA HIS A 62 -1.55 9.96 -10.82
C HIS A 62 -0.34 9.20 -10.25
N VAL A 63 -0.37 7.88 -10.36
CA VAL A 63 0.78 7.00 -10.08
C VAL A 63 1.10 6.27 -11.37
N VAL A 64 2.36 6.30 -11.77
CA VAL A 64 2.83 5.48 -12.88
C VAL A 64 2.86 4.04 -12.40
N VAL A 65 2.10 3.17 -13.08
CA VAL A 65 2.15 1.73 -12.85
C VAL A 65 3.32 1.16 -13.65
N PRO A 66 4.34 0.58 -13.01
CA PRO A 66 5.50 0.04 -13.71
C PRO A 66 5.12 -1.15 -14.60
N PRO A 67 5.88 -1.42 -15.69
CA PRO A 67 5.79 -2.69 -16.39
C PRO A 67 5.96 -3.87 -15.43
N PHE A 68 5.27 -5.00 -15.64
CA PHE A 68 5.29 -6.16 -14.72
C PHE A 68 6.70 -6.67 -14.38
N HIS A 69 7.64 -6.59 -15.32
CA HIS A 69 9.03 -7.04 -15.15
C HIS A 69 9.93 -6.02 -14.41
N SER A 70 9.43 -4.82 -14.11
CA SER A 70 10.21 -3.78 -13.44
C SER A 70 10.12 -3.98 -11.93
N THR A 71 11.03 -4.76 -11.37
CA THR A 71 11.09 -5.08 -9.93
C THR A 71 12.26 -4.45 -9.21
N GLU A 72 13.13 -3.74 -9.92
CA GLU A 72 14.31 -3.06 -9.40
C GLU A 72 14.63 -1.80 -10.21
N GLY A 73 15.56 -1.00 -9.70
CA GLY A 73 16.08 0.19 -10.37
C GLY A 73 15.75 1.51 -9.66
N PRO A 74 16.25 2.63 -10.20
CA PRO A 74 16.16 3.94 -9.54
C PRO A 74 14.76 4.56 -9.60
N GLY A 75 13.88 4.10 -10.50
CA GLY A 75 12.52 4.64 -10.67
C GLY A 75 11.47 3.86 -9.89
N LEU A 76 10.19 4.18 -10.14
CA LEU A 76 9.09 3.37 -9.64
C LEU A 76 9.21 1.94 -10.16
N HIS A 77 9.16 0.97 -9.26
CA HIS A 77 9.24 -0.45 -9.57
C HIS A 77 8.29 -1.24 -8.66
N TRP A 78 7.94 -2.44 -9.07
CA TRP A 78 7.19 -3.36 -8.24
C TRP A 78 8.07 -3.85 -7.09
N HIS A 79 7.68 -3.52 -5.86
CA HIS A 79 8.21 -4.19 -4.68
C HIS A 79 7.65 -5.62 -4.57
N ARG A 80 6.36 -5.77 -4.89
CA ARG A 80 5.69 -7.05 -5.10
C ARG A 80 4.94 -6.97 -6.43
N PRO A 81 5.36 -7.69 -7.47
CA PRO A 81 4.63 -7.68 -8.74
C PRO A 81 3.30 -8.44 -8.57
N PRO A 82 2.24 -8.03 -9.29
CA PRO A 82 0.97 -8.75 -9.30
C PRO A 82 1.12 -10.17 -9.89
N THR A 83 0.47 -11.15 -9.27
CA THR A 83 0.36 -12.52 -9.77
C THR A 83 -0.90 -12.65 -10.64
N GLY A 84 -0.78 -12.26 -11.90
CA GLY A 84 -1.89 -12.29 -12.87
C GLY A 84 -2.68 -10.97 -12.93
N ALA A 85 -4.00 -11.06 -13.16
CA ALA A 85 -4.84 -9.88 -13.40
C ALA A 85 -5.28 -9.14 -12.12
N HIS A 86 -4.93 -9.64 -10.93
CA HIS A 86 -5.30 -9.04 -9.65
C HIS A 86 -4.33 -7.92 -9.27
N LEU A 87 -4.71 -6.68 -9.59
CA LEU A 87 -3.93 -5.48 -9.28
C LEU A 87 -4.34 -4.82 -7.96
N PHE A 88 -5.50 -5.16 -7.41
CA PHE A 88 -6.08 -4.46 -6.26
C PHE A 88 -6.00 -5.28 -4.98
N ILE A 89 -5.71 -4.58 -3.89
CA ILE A 89 -5.75 -5.09 -2.53
C ILE A 89 -7.12 -4.74 -1.97
N ASP A 90 -7.74 -5.70 -1.27
CA ASP A 90 -9.00 -5.46 -0.57
C ASP A 90 -8.83 -4.37 0.50
N ALA A 91 -9.71 -3.37 0.47
CA ALA A 91 -9.60 -2.20 1.32
C ALA A 91 -9.88 -2.51 2.80
N VAL A 92 -10.75 -3.47 3.11
CA VAL A 92 -11.04 -3.86 4.50
C VAL A 92 -9.80 -4.49 5.10
N ARG A 93 -9.16 -5.42 4.39
CA ARG A 93 -7.91 -6.07 4.83
C ARG A 93 -6.76 -5.08 4.95
N PHE A 94 -6.64 -4.14 4.02
CA PHE A 94 -5.64 -3.07 4.13
C PHE A 94 -5.86 -2.23 5.39
N ARG A 95 -7.12 -1.92 5.74
CA ARG A 95 -7.45 -1.15 6.95
C ARG A 95 -7.06 -1.91 8.21
N GLU A 96 -7.46 -3.17 8.31
CA GLU A 96 -7.17 -4.01 9.47
C GLU A 96 -5.66 -4.16 9.68
N ALA A 97 -4.90 -4.37 8.60
CA ALA A 97 -3.44 -4.43 8.66
C ALA A 97 -2.84 -3.10 9.13
N LEU A 98 -3.33 -1.98 8.60
CA LEU A 98 -2.90 -0.65 9.00
C LEU A 98 -3.13 -0.42 10.51
N GLU A 99 -4.35 -0.68 10.99
CA GLU A 99 -4.72 -0.47 12.40
C GLU A 99 -3.84 -1.28 13.36
N ARG A 100 -3.53 -2.54 13.01
CA ARG A 100 -2.63 -3.40 13.78
C ARG A 100 -1.21 -2.87 13.82
N VAL A 101 -0.65 -2.43 12.70
CA VAL A 101 0.75 -1.98 12.65
C VAL A 101 0.97 -0.58 13.20
N THR A 102 -0.06 0.27 13.20
CA THR A 102 0.02 1.61 13.80
C THR A 102 -0.44 1.65 15.26
N GLY A 103 -0.88 0.51 15.83
CA GLY A 103 -1.28 0.41 17.23
C GLY A 103 -2.60 1.13 17.59
N VAL A 104 -3.45 1.44 16.61
CA VAL A 104 -4.71 2.21 16.82
C VAL A 104 -5.85 1.29 17.29
N GLY A 105 -5.52 0.14 17.89
CA GLY A 105 -6.47 -0.88 18.31
C GLY A 105 -6.30 -1.35 19.76
N SER A 106 -5.62 -0.58 20.63
CA SER A 106 -5.40 -0.97 22.02
C SER A 106 -5.41 0.21 23.01
N GLU A 107 -6.38 1.13 22.93
CA GLU A 107 -6.72 2.00 24.08
C GLU A 107 -8.23 2.20 24.12
N GLY A 108 -8.88 1.46 25.02
CA GLY A 108 -10.33 1.45 25.20
C GLY A 108 -10.77 0.33 26.15
N GLU A 109 -10.28 0.37 27.39
CA GLU A 109 -10.93 -0.27 28.54
C GLU A 109 -11.34 0.83 29.53
#